data_AF-A0A7X7XFA0-F1
#
_entry.id   AF-A0A7X7XFA0-F1
#
_cell.length_a   1.000
_cell.length_b   1.000
_cell.length_c   1.000
_cell.angle_alpha   90.00
_cell.angle_beta   90.00
_cell.angle_gamma   90.00
#
_symmetry.space_group_name_H-M   'P 1'
#
loop_
_entity.id
_entity.type
_entity.pdbx_description
1 polymer ?
#
loop_
_entity_poly.entity_id
_entity_poly.type
_entity_poly.pdbx_seq_one_letter_code
_entity_poly.pdbx_strand_id
1 'polypeptide(L)'
;MTNKRTSTPPRHPVLDFITDLFGGRKRDAKGVRHVVFGLNARLTALLVLLLLALLAGAAAVIYWAETPAARQSAAELEQIGVLPVRWLSLFVAAAAIAGGAGLLLFSGYIRGVVRRLRRVQAAALAIGDGDYDTRIALAGRDEVGQLADVLNHMAAELKEKDALKREKGTMEKFISKSARTMIQKSGRDGETVNLGECQEIDLSFLFADVRGFTAFAESHHPMEVMATLNAYFDLQFQAIRNHSGDVDDYVGDQV
;
A
#
# COMPACT_ATOMS: atom_id res chain seq x y z
N MET A 1 -7.53 34.62 -32.25
CA MET A 1 -8.43 33.71 -31.51
C MET A 1 -8.36 32.33 -32.13
N THR A 2 -7.54 31.42 -31.58
CA THR A 2 -7.47 30.02 -32.04
C THR A 2 -7.30 29.09 -30.84
N ASN A 3 -8.15 28.07 -30.83
CA ASN A 3 -8.55 27.22 -29.72
C ASN A 3 -7.53 26.07 -29.51
N LYS A 4 -6.87 26.02 -28.35
CA LYS A 4 -5.97 24.91 -27.95
C LYS A 4 -6.80 23.69 -27.54
N ARG A 5 -6.85 22.66 -28.40
CA ARG A 5 -7.30 21.33 -28.01
C ARG A 5 -6.20 20.67 -27.17
N THR A 6 -6.47 20.47 -25.88
CA THR A 6 -5.67 19.61 -25.00
C THR A 6 -6.03 18.15 -25.31
N SER A 7 -5.15 17.43 -26.01
CA SER A 7 -5.26 15.98 -26.19
C SER A 7 -4.87 15.28 -24.89
N THR A 8 -5.86 14.85 -24.11
CA THR A 8 -5.66 13.85 -23.06
C THR A 8 -5.22 12.53 -23.69
N PRO A 9 -4.19 11.85 -23.14
CA PRO A 9 -3.72 10.57 -23.68
C PRO A 9 -4.80 9.48 -23.57
N PRO A 10 -4.75 8.44 -24.43
CA PRO A 10 -5.73 7.37 -24.42
C PRO A 10 -5.70 6.61 -23.09
N ARG A 11 -6.88 6.47 -22.46
CA ARG A 11 -7.04 5.74 -21.21
C ARG A 11 -6.75 4.25 -21.46
N HIS A 12 -5.77 3.71 -20.74
CA HIS A 12 -5.40 2.31 -20.85
C HIS A 12 -6.44 1.48 -20.06
N PRO A 13 -7.09 0.47 -20.65
CA PRO A 13 -8.17 -0.29 -19.99
C PRO A 13 -7.71 -1.03 -18.74
N VAL A 14 -6.42 -1.35 -18.64
CA VAL A 14 -5.80 -1.98 -17.46
C VAL A 14 -5.64 -0.98 -16.31
N LEU A 15 -5.31 0.28 -16.62
CA LEU A 15 -5.25 1.35 -15.61
C LEU A 15 -6.64 1.67 -15.10
N ASP A 16 -7.65 1.79 -15.97
CA ASP A 16 -9.04 2.00 -15.53
C ASP A 16 -9.55 0.80 -14.70
N PHE A 17 -9.21 -0.44 -15.05
CA PHE A 17 -9.55 -1.63 -14.26
C PHE A 17 -8.87 -1.64 -12.88
N ILE A 18 -7.58 -1.27 -12.79
CA ILE A 18 -6.88 -1.15 -11.50
C ILE A 18 -7.47 0.01 -10.69
N THR A 19 -7.83 1.12 -11.33
CA THR A 19 -8.44 2.27 -10.66
C THR A 19 -9.89 2.01 -10.25
N ASP A 20 -10.63 1.12 -10.92
CA ASP A 20 -11.98 0.71 -10.50
C ASP A 20 -11.96 -0.42 -9.46
N LEU A 21 -10.99 -1.35 -9.57
CA LEU A 21 -10.82 -2.46 -8.62
C LEU A 21 -10.26 -1.98 -7.27
N PHE A 22 -9.39 -0.97 -7.28
CA PHE A 22 -8.76 -0.41 -6.08
C PHE A 22 -9.20 1.02 -5.73
N GLY A 23 -9.69 1.81 -6.68
CA GLY A 23 -10.16 3.20 -6.49
C GLY A 23 -11.69 3.32 -6.42
N GLY A 24 -12.35 2.27 -5.92
CA GLY A 24 -13.80 2.25 -5.70
C GLY A 24 -14.25 3.26 -4.66
N ARG A 25 -14.46 4.51 -5.09
CA ARG A 25 -15.06 5.64 -4.35
C ARG A 25 -14.32 5.96 -3.04
N LYS A 26 -14.19 7.25 -2.75
CA LYS A 26 -14.09 7.72 -1.37
C LYS A 26 -15.38 7.31 -0.62
N ARG A 27 -15.62 6.03 -0.36
CA ARG A 27 -16.49 5.63 0.75
C ARG A 27 -15.73 6.10 1.96
N ASP A 28 -16.26 7.12 2.60
CA ASP A 28 -15.75 7.67 3.84
C ASP A 28 -15.11 6.58 4.68
N ALA A 29 -13.77 6.55 4.72
CA ALA A 29 -13.04 5.69 5.64
C ALA A 29 -13.47 5.98 7.08
N LYS A 30 -14.03 7.19 7.33
CA LYS A 30 -14.77 7.55 8.54
C LYS A 30 -16.04 6.71 8.73
N GLY A 31 -16.90 6.57 7.72
CA GLY A 31 -18.14 5.79 7.78
C GLY A 31 -17.91 4.30 8.07
N VAL A 32 -16.97 3.66 7.38
CA VAL A 32 -16.63 2.24 7.61
C VAL A 32 -15.94 2.05 8.98
N ARG A 33 -15.10 2.99 9.42
CA ARG A 33 -14.52 2.98 10.79
C ARG A 33 -15.62 3.07 11.85
N HIS A 34 -16.60 3.96 11.69
CA HIS A 34 -17.70 4.11 12.64
C HIS A 34 -18.62 2.88 12.67
N VAL A 35 -18.93 2.29 11.51
CA VAL A 35 -19.81 1.11 11.43
C VAL A 35 -19.16 -0.14 12.05
N VAL A 36 -17.91 -0.44 11.73
CA VAL A 36 -17.22 -1.63 12.27
C VAL A 36 -16.88 -1.45 13.76
N PHE A 37 -16.49 -0.24 14.17
CA PHE A 37 -16.27 0.07 15.59
C PHE A 37 -17.59 -0.02 16.38
N GLY A 38 -18.68 0.52 15.82
CA GLY A 38 -20.01 0.44 16.40
C GLY A 38 -20.53 -0.99 16.52
N LEU A 39 -20.34 -1.82 15.49
CA LEU A 39 -20.78 -3.21 15.50
C LEU A 39 -20.04 -4.03 16.56
N ASN A 40 -18.71 -3.89 16.65
CA ASN A 40 -17.92 -4.63 17.63
C ASN A 40 -18.15 -4.16 19.07
N ALA A 41 -18.46 -2.87 19.27
CA ALA A 41 -18.85 -2.35 20.59
C ALA A 41 -20.23 -2.86 21.01
N ARG A 42 -21.19 -2.87 20.07
CA ARG A 42 -22.53 -3.43 20.27
C ARG A 42 -22.47 -4.93 20.57
N LEU A 43 -21.66 -5.69 19.85
CA LEU A 43 -21.47 -7.13 20.09
C LEU A 43 -20.91 -7.40 21.49
N THR A 44 -19.89 -6.67 21.94
CA THR A 44 -19.44 -6.84 23.34
C THR A 44 -20.46 -6.39 24.35
N ALA A 45 -21.19 -5.31 24.10
CA ALA A 45 -22.24 -4.86 25.01
C ALA A 45 -23.34 -5.92 25.13
N LEU A 46 -23.75 -6.55 24.02
CA LEU A 46 -24.71 -7.65 24.01
C LEU A 46 -24.18 -8.88 24.77
N LEU A 47 -22.90 -9.23 24.61
CA LEU A 47 -22.29 -10.33 25.34
C LEU A 47 -22.22 -10.08 26.85
N VAL A 48 -21.90 -8.85 27.26
CA VAL A 48 -21.96 -8.45 28.67
C VAL A 48 -23.39 -8.52 29.19
N LEU A 49 -24.38 -8.02 28.44
CA LEU A 49 -25.79 -8.08 28.83
C LEU A 49 -26.31 -9.52 28.94
N LEU A 50 -25.93 -10.40 27.99
CA LEU A 50 -26.25 -11.82 28.05
C LEU A 50 -25.66 -12.47 29.29
N LEU A 51 -24.39 -12.17 29.62
CA LEU A 51 -23.71 -12.66 30.81
C LEU A 51 -24.44 -12.21 32.10
N LEU A 52 -24.82 -10.93 32.18
CA LEU A 52 -25.56 -10.38 33.30
C LEU A 52 -26.96 -11.01 33.44
N ALA A 53 -27.65 -11.28 32.32
CA ALA A 53 -28.95 -11.95 32.34
C ALA A 53 -28.85 -13.40 32.83
N LEU A 54 -27.82 -14.15 32.40
CA LEU A 54 -27.56 -15.52 32.88
C LEU A 54 -27.24 -15.54 34.37
N LEU A 55 -26.43 -14.58 34.84
CA LEU A 55 -26.11 -14.39 36.25
C LEU A 55 -27.36 -14.10 37.10
N ALA A 56 -28.22 -13.18 36.65
CA ALA A 56 -29.46 -12.85 37.34
C ALA A 56 -30.42 -14.04 37.39
N GLY A 57 -30.53 -14.82 36.30
CA GLY A 57 -31.33 -16.04 36.26
C GLY A 57 -30.86 -17.09 37.25
N ALA A 58 -29.55 -17.34 37.33
CA ALA A 58 -29.00 -18.27 38.31
C ALA A 58 -29.26 -17.81 39.76
N ALA A 59 -29.10 -16.51 40.05
CA ALA A 59 -29.41 -15.96 41.37
C ALA A 59 -30.89 -16.13 41.74
N ALA A 60 -31.81 -15.95 40.79
CA ALA A 60 -33.24 -16.17 41.01
C ALA A 60 -33.57 -17.64 41.32
N VAL A 61 -32.90 -18.59 40.66
CA VAL A 61 -33.05 -20.03 40.94
C VAL A 61 -32.54 -20.39 42.34
N ILE A 62 -31.39 -19.84 42.73
CA ILE A 62 -30.84 -20.03 44.09
C ILE A 62 -31.82 -19.51 45.13
N TYR A 63 -32.35 -18.29 44.94
CA TYR A 63 -33.33 -17.69 45.85
C TYR A 63 -34.63 -18.50 45.92
N TRP A 64 -35.14 -19.00 44.79
CA TRP A 64 -36.32 -19.86 44.76
C TRP A 64 -36.10 -21.18 45.51
N ALA A 65 -34.92 -21.79 45.37
CA ALA A 65 -34.54 -23.02 46.07
C ALA A 65 -34.45 -22.85 47.60
N GLU A 66 -34.29 -21.62 48.10
CA GLU A 66 -34.28 -21.33 49.53
C GLU A 66 -35.67 -21.29 50.18
N THR A 67 -36.76 -21.25 49.39
CA THR A 67 -38.14 -21.13 49.88
C THR A 67 -38.62 -22.39 50.62
N PRO A 68 -39.47 -22.27 51.65
CA PRO A 68 -39.92 -23.41 52.46
C PRO A 68 -40.69 -24.47 51.65
N ALA A 69 -41.41 -24.05 50.61
CA ALA A 69 -42.09 -24.97 49.68
C ALA A 69 -41.08 -25.81 48.87
N ALA A 70 -40.00 -25.21 48.38
CA ALA A 70 -38.96 -25.91 47.64
C ALA A 70 -38.14 -26.87 48.52
N ARG A 71 -37.96 -26.54 49.81
CA ARG A 71 -37.27 -27.42 50.78
C ARG A 71 -38.03 -28.73 51.04
N GLN A 72 -39.37 -28.68 51.12
CA GLN A 72 -40.18 -29.89 51.28
C GLN A 72 -40.07 -30.81 50.06
N SER A 73 -40.13 -30.27 48.84
CA SER A 73 -39.96 -31.05 47.61
C SER A 73 -38.53 -31.58 47.42
N ALA A 74 -37.52 -30.85 47.88
CA ALA A 74 -36.11 -31.27 47.80
C ALA A 74 -35.77 -32.39 48.78
N ALA A 75 -36.42 -32.43 49.95
CA ALA A 75 -36.23 -33.49 50.96
C ALA A 75 -36.71 -34.87 50.46
N GLU A 76 -37.76 -34.90 49.64
CA GLU A 76 -38.23 -36.15 48.99
C GLU A 76 -37.24 -36.66 47.91
N LEU A 77 -36.52 -35.74 47.25
CA LEU A 77 -35.54 -36.06 46.20
C LEU A 77 -34.15 -36.43 46.76
N GLU A 78 -33.78 -35.92 47.94
CA GLU A 78 -32.52 -36.23 48.62
C GLU A 78 -32.43 -37.72 49.04
N GLN A 79 -33.57 -38.37 49.31
CA GLN A 79 -33.66 -39.81 49.57
C GLN A 79 -33.30 -40.69 48.35
N ILE A 80 -33.29 -40.12 47.13
CA ILE A 80 -33.04 -40.82 45.86
C ILE A 80 -31.57 -40.62 45.39
N GLY A 81 -30.75 -39.89 46.15
CA GLY A 81 -29.32 -39.69 45.84
C GLY A 81 -29.05 -38.69 44.71
N VAL A 82 -30.02 -37.82 44.40
CA VAL A 82 -29.85 -36.76 43.39
C VAL A 82 -29.00 -35.63 43.97
N LEU A 83 -28.00 -35.16 43.22
CA LEU A 83 -27.19 -33.99 43.59
C LEU A 83 -28.10 -32.81 43.96
N PRO A 84 -27.83 -32.04 45.04
CA PRO A 84 -28.69 -30.94 45.44
C PRO A 84 -28.81 -29.92 44.31
N VAL A 85 -30.03 -29.55 43.94
CA VAL A 85 -30.36 -28.59 42.87
C VAL A 85 -29.56 -27.27 42.99
N ARG A 86 -29.16 -26.91 44.22
CA ARG A 86 -28.29 -25.77 44.53
C ARG A 86 -26.88 -25.89 43.93
N TRP A 87 -26.26 -27.07 43.95
CA TRP A 87 -24.95 -27.28 43.34
C TRP A 87 -25.01 -27.25 41.81
N LEU A 88 -26.08 -27.80 41.22
CA LEU A 88 -26.29 -27.75 39.77
C LEU A 88 -26.46 -26.30 39.27
N SER A 89 -27.25 -25.49 39.98
CA SER A 89 -27.45 -24.07 39.62
C SER A 89 -26.19 -23.23 39.79
N LEU A 90 -25.41 -23.45 40.86
CA LEU A 90 -24.10 -22.81 41.04
C LEU A 90 -23.11 -23.20 39.94
N PHE A 91 -23.10 -24.48 39.53
CA PHE A 91 -22.25 -24.96 38.45
C PHE A 91 -22.63 -24.31 37.11
N VAL A 92 -23.91 -24.25 36.77
CA VAL A 92 -24.40 -23.58 35.55
C VAL A 92 -24.06 -22.09 35.56
N ALA A 93 -24.21 -21.41 36.71
CA ALA A 93 -23.84 -20.01 36.86
C ALA A 93 -22.34 -19.79 36.64
N ALA A 94 -21.49 -20.61 37.27
CA ALA A 94 -20.04 -20.53 37.12
C ALA A 94 -19.60 -20.79 35.66
N ALA A 95 -20.22 -21.77 34.99
CA ALA A 95 -19.96 -22.06 33.58
C ALA A 95 -20.37 -20.89 32.67
N ALA A 96 -21.50 -20.25 32.93
CA ALA A 96 -21.95 -19.07 32.19
C ALA A 96 -20.99 -17.89 32.37
N ILE A 97 -20.53 -17.63 33.61
CA ILE A 97 -19.54 -16.58 33.91
C ILE A 97 -18.24 -16.83 33.16
N ALA A 98 -17.70 -18.05 33.27
CA ALA A 98 -16.45 -18.43 32.61
C ALA A 98 -16.55 -18.30 31.09
N GLY A 99 -17.67 -18.75 30.50
CA GLY A 99 -17.94 -18.62 29.07
C GLY A 99 -18.01 -17.15 28.61
N GLY A 100 -18.74 -16.30 29.36
CA GLY A 100 -18.84 -14.88 29.04
C GLY A 100 -17.52 -14.13 29.19
N ALA A 101 -16.75 -14.41 30.26
CA ALA A 101 -15.41 -13.88 30.43
C ALA A 101 -14.48 -14.28 29.28
N GLY A 102 -14.53 -15.56 28.87
CA GLY A 102 -13.79 -16.06 27.71
C GLY A 102 -14.13 -15.31 26.41
N LEU A 103 -15.42 -15.08 26.14
CA LEU A 103 -15.86 -14.33 24.96
C LEU A 103 -15.41 -12.86 24.98
N LEU A 104 -15.39 -12.22 26.16
CA LEU A 104 -14.93 -10.85 26.31
C LEU A 104 -13.42 -10.71 26.08
N LEU A 105 -12.62 -11.61 26.66
CA LEU A 105 -11.18 -11.69 26.43
C LEU A 105 -10.88 -11.96 24.95
N PHE A 106 -11.57 -12.92 24.34
CA PHE A 106 -11.44 -13.25 22.92
C PHE A 106 -11.79 -12.07 22.02
N SER A 107 -12.88 -11.35 22.31
CA SER A 107 -13.25 -10.14 21.57
C SER A 107 -12.17 -9.06 21.67
N GLY A 108 -11.58 -8.88 22.85
CA GLY A 108 -10.43 -7.98 23.06
C GLY A 108 -9.22 -8.36 22.20
N TYR A 109 -8.87 -9.65 22.18
CA TYR A 109 -7.79 -10.20 21.37
C TYR A 109 -8.00 -9.95 19.86
N ILE A 110 -9.18 -10.32 19.33
CA ILE A 110 -9.52 -10.14 17.91
C ILE A 110 -9.44 -8.66 17.50
N ARG A 111 -9.90 -7.74 18.36
CA ARG A 111 -9.76 -6.30 18.10
C ARG A 111 -8.30 -5.86 17.98
N GLY A 112 -7.42 -6.42 18.80
CA GLY A 112 -5.99 -6.17 18.73
C GLY A 112 -5.41 -6.59 17.39
N VAL A 113 -5.71 -7.82 16.95
CA VAL A 113 -5.27 -8.38 15.66
C VAL A 113 -5.78 -7.54 14.49
N VAL A 114 -7.08 -7.25 14.44
CA VAL A 114 -7.67 -6.44 13.35
C VAL A 114 -7.06 -5.04 13.28
N ARG A 115 -6.74 -4.43 14.42
CA ARG A 115 -6.05 -3.13 14.46
C ARG A 115 -4.63 -3.21 13.88
N ARG A 116 -3.90 -4.31 14.08
CA ARG A 116 -2.57 -4.52 13.47
C ARG A 116 -2.69 -4.71 11.95
N LEU A 117 -3.61 -5.55 11.49
CA LEU A 117 -3.86 -5.78 10.07
C LEU A 117 -4.22 -4.49 9.32
N ARG A 118 -5.06 -3.63 9.90
CA ARG A 118 -5.40 -2.33 9.30
C ARG A 118 -4.21 -1.38 9.17
N ARG A 119 -3.24 -1.45 10.09
CA ARG A 119 -2.01 -0.65 9.99
C ARG A 119 -1.13 -1.11 8.83
N VAL A 120 -0.97 -2.43 8.68
CA VAL A 120 -0.26 -3.01 7.53
C VAL A 120 -0.94 -2.63 6.22
N GLN A 121 -2.27 -2.77 6.14
CA GLN A 121 -3.05 -2.37 4.96
C GLN A 121 -2.85 -0.89 4.60
N ALA A 122 -2.93 0.00 5.58
CA ALA A 122 -2.76 1.44 5.35
C ALA A 122 -1.36 1.77 4.81
N ALA A 123 -0.32 1.13 5.36
CA ALA A 123 1.04 1.32 4.88
C ALA A 123 1.26 0.74 3.48
N ALA A 124 0.68 -0.43 3.18
CA ALA A 124 0.76 -1.01 1.84
C ALA A 124 0.13 -0.09 0.78
N LEU A 125 -0.99 0.56 1.10
CA LEU A 125 -1.62 1.55 0.23
C LEU A 125 -0.73 2.79 0.05
N ALA A 126 -0.14 3.32 1.13
CA ALA A 126 0.78 4.46 1.06
C ALA A 126 2.01 4.16 0.18
N ILE A 127 2.60 2.97 0.33
CA ILE A 127 3.71 2.49 -0.52
C ILE A 127 3.27 2.38 -1.98
N GLY A 128 2.05 1.87 -2.23
CA GLY A 128 1.48 1.78 -3.58
C GLY A 128 1.27 3.15 -4.25
N ASP A 129 0.99 4.19 -3.45
CA ASP A 129 0.87 5.58 -3.91
C ASP A 129 2.23 6.29 -4.06
N GLY A 130 3.35 5.59 -3.81
CA GLY A 130 4.71 6.11 -3.99
C GLY A 130 5.35 6.69 -2.73
N ASP A 131 4.69 6.62 -1.57
CA ASP A 131 5.30 6.97 -0.28
C ASP A 131 6.11 5.78 0.26
N TYR A 132 7.35 5.69 -0.21
CA TYR A 132 8.30 4.67 0.22
C TYR A 132 9.00 4.98 1.55
N ASP A 133 8.69 6.11 2.19
CA ASP A 133 9.23 6.50 3.50
C ASP A 133 8.40 5.98 4.68
N THR A 134 7.16 5.58 4.41
CA THR A 134 6.30 4.94 5.41
C THR A 134 6.99 3.70 6.01
N ARG A 135 6.97 3.60 7.34
CA ARG A 135 7.50 2.45 8.11
C ARG A 135 6.46 1.92 9.08
N ILE A 136 6.36 0.60 9.15
CA ILE A 136 5.43 -0.11 10.01
C ILE A 136 6.18 -0.58 11.26
N ALA A 137 5.98 0.12 12.38
CA ALA A 137 6.48 -0.32 13.68
C ALA A 137 5.43 -1.18 14.39
N LEU A 138 5.49 -2.49 14.19
CA LEU A 138 4.67 -3.46 14.92
C LEU A 138 5.54 -4.27 15.86
N ALA A 139 5.28 -4.17 17.16
CA ALA A 139 5.83 -5.09 18.14
C ALA A 139 5.07 -6.42 18.06
N GLY A 140 5.73 -7.47 17.56
CA GLY A 140 5.18 -8.81 17.46
C GLY A 140 6.09 -9.73 16.66
N ARG A 141 6.30 -10.95 17.15
CA ARG A 141 6.98 -12.03 16.40
C ARG A 141 5.99 -12.95 15.68
N ASP A 142 4.74 -12.51 15.56
CA ASP A 142 3.69 -13.21 14.84
C ASP A 142 3.79 -12.97 13.33
N GLU A 143 2.95 -13.65 12.56
CA GLU A 143 2.92 -13.57 11.10
C GLU A 143 2.62 -12.15 10.62
N VAL A 144 1.85 -11.38 11.40
CA VAL A 144 1.53 -9.97 11.11
C VAL A 144 2.77 -9.09 11.27
N GLY A 145 3.60 -9.35 12.28
CA GLY A 145 4.91 -8.72 12.43
C GLY A 145 5.86 -9.04 11.28
N GLN A 146 5.98 -10.32 10.92
CA GLN A 146 6.83 -10.76 9.80
C GLN A 146 6.41 -10.11 8.48
N LEU A 147 5.10 -10.03 8.20
CA LEU A 147 4.59 -9.34 7.01
C LEU A 147 4.94 -7.85 7.01
N ALA A 148 4.90 -7.19 8.17
CA ALA A 148 5.30 -5.80 8.30
C ALA A 148 6.80 -5.60 8.00
N ASP A 149 7.65 -6.52 8.47
CA ASP A 149 9.09 -6.49 8.18
C ASP A 149 9.38 -6.66 6.69
N VAL A 150 8.72 -7.64 6.05
CA VAL A 150 8.83 -7.84 4.59
C VAL A 150 8.36 -6.61 3.82
N LEU A 151 7.25 -5.99 4.23
CA LEU A 151 6.73 -4.79 3.59
C LEU A 151 7.65 -3.57 3.79
N ASN A 152 8.27 -3.42 4.97
CA ASN A 152 9.29 -2.40 5.20
C ASN A 152 10.52 -2.61 4.30
N HIS A 153 10.95 -3.86 4.11
CA HIS A 153 12.06 -4.19 3.23
C HIS A 153 11.75 -3.86 1.78
N MET A 154 10.57 -4.26 1.27
CA MET A 154 10.12 -3.89 -0.08
C MET A 154 10.04 -2.38 -0.28
N ALA A 155 9.53 -1.62 0.71
CA ALA A 155 9.50 -0.16 0.64
C ALA A 155 10.90 0.44 0.51
N ALA A 156 11.88 -0.09 1.26
CA ALA A 156 13.27 0.35 1.17
C ALA A 156 13.87 0.07 -0.21
N GLU A 157 13.69 -1.14 -0.76
CA GLU A 157 14.17 -1.49 -2.10
C GLU A 157 13.51 -0.64 -3.20
N LEU A 158 12.19 -0.38 -3.08
CA LEU A 158 11.48 0.46 -4.03
C LEU A 158 11.98 1.90 -3.99
N LYS A 159 12.26 2.43 -2.80
CA LYS A 159 12.87 3.76 -2.65
C LYS A 159 14.22 3.85 -3.36
N GLU A 160 15.07 2.84 -3.20
CA GLU A 160 16.38 2.78 -3.85
C GLU A 160 16.24 2.66 -5.37
N LYS A 161 15.38 1.76 -5.86
CA LYS A 161 15.12 1.61 -7.30
C LYS A 161 14.55 2.87 -7.93
N ASP A 162 13.67 3.58 -7.22
CA ASP A 162 13.08 4.82 -7.68
C ASP A 162 14.12 5.96 -7.71
N ALA A 163 15.03 6.02 -6.74
CA ALA A 163 16.18 6.92 -6.76
C ALA A 163 17.10 6.62 -7.96
N LEU A 164 17.48 5.35 -8.16
CA LEU A 164 18.30 4.91 -9.28
C LEU A 164 17.64 5.21 -10.63
N LYS A 165 16.32 5.03 -10.73
CA LYS A 165 15.56 5.34 -11.95
C LYS A 165 15.56 6.83 -12.26
N ARG A 166 15.47 7.70 -11.25
CA ARG A 166 15.59 9.17 -11.44
C ARG A 166 17.00 9.57 -11.86
N GLU A 167 18.03 8.97 -11.27
CA GLU A 167 19.42 9.19 -11.66
C GLU A 167 19.66 8.77 -13.11
N LYS A 168 19.26 7.53 -13.47
CA LYS A 168 19.35 7.02 -14.84
C LYS A 168 18.51 7.82 -15.83
N GLY A 169 17.34 8.31 -15.44
CA GLY A 169 16.52 9.17 -16.31
C GLY A 169 17.21 10.47 -16.73
N THR A 170 18.19 10.94 -15.94
CA THR A 170 19.05 12.08 -16.33
C THR A 170 20.09 11.62 -17.36
N MET A 171 20.70 10.46 -17.14
CA MET A 171 21.65 9.85 -18.09
C MET A 171 20.98 9.47 -19.42
N GLU A 172 19.72 9.03 -19.41
CA GLU A 172 18.94 8.70 -20.61
C GLU A 172 18.77 9.88 -21.58
N LYS A 173 18.94 11.13 -21.12
CA LYS A 173 18.95 12.31 -21.98
C LYS A 173 20.25 12.48 -22.77
N PHE A 174 21.34 11.86 -22.31
CA PHE A 174 22.69 11.98 -22.90
C PHE A 174 23.11 10.73 -23.66
N ILE A 175 22.29 9.68 -23.69
CA ILE A 175 22.58 8.44 -24.42
C ILE A 175 21.73 8.42 -25.70
N SER A 176 22.38 8.29 -26.86
CA SER A 176 21.72 8.17 -28.17
C SER A 176 20.68 7.03 -28.20
N LYS A 177 19.65 7.17 -29.04
CA LYS A 177 18.63 6.11 -29.18
C LYS A 177 19.27 4.78 -29.58
N SER A 178 20.32 4.84 -30.39
CA SER A 178 21.07 3.68 -30.86
C SER A 178 21.67 2.86 -29.70
N ALA A 179 22.36 3.51 -28.76
CA ALA A 179 22.91 2.85 -27.58
C ALA A 179 21.81 2.26 -26.65
N ARG A 180 20.68 2.97 -26.49
CA ARG A 180 19.53 2.46 -25.72
C ARG A 180 18.93 1.20 -26.33
N THR A 181 18.78 1.17 -27.65
CA THR A 181 18.17 0.05 -28.37
C THR A 181 19.06 -1.19 -28.30
N MET A 182 20.39 -1.00 -28.34
CA MET A 182 21.35 -2.09 -28.11
C MET A 182 21.28 -2.64 -26.68
N ILE A 183 21.32 -1.77 -25.65
CA ILE A 183 21.22 -2.21 -24.25
C ILE A 183 19.89 -2.93 -23.98
N GLN A 184 18.78 -2.45 -24.56
CA GLN A 184 17.46 -3.01 -24.35
C GLN A 184 17.25 -4.36 -25.07
N LYS A 185 17.89 -4.56 -26.23
CA LYS A 185 17.96 -5.89 -26.88
C LYS A 185 18.80 -6.86 -26.05
N SER A 186 20.01 -6.45 -25.66
CA SER A 186 20.92 -7.27 -24.85
C SER A 186 20.33 -7.67 -23.49
N GLY A 187 19.62 -6.76 -22.82
CA GLY A 187 18.98 -7.04 -21.53
C GLY A 187 17.77 -7.99 -21.58
N ARG A 188 17.16 -8.17 -22.77
CA ARG A 188 15.98 -9.05 -22.95
C ARG A 188 16.36 -10.49 -23.26
N ASP A 189 17.49 -10.69 -23.92
CA ASP A 189 17.97 -12.00 -24.36
C ASP A 189 19.07 -12.58 -23.45
N GLY A 190 19.45 -11.86 -22.39
CA GLY A 190 20.49 -12.29 -21.44
C GLY A 190 21.91 -12.27 -22.05
N GLU A 191 22.04 -11.74 -23.26
CA GLU A 191 23.29 -11.64 -23.99
C GLU A 191 24.03 -10.35 -23.63
N THR A 192 25.34 -10.44 -23.43
CA THR A 192 26.21 -9.26 -23.32
C THR A 192 26.16 -8.46 -24.61
N VAL A 193 26.09 -7.13 -24.53
CA VAL A 193 26.17 -6.22 -25.69
C VAL A 193 27.38 -6.64 -26.53
N ASN A 194 27.13 -7.16 -27.74
CA ASN A 194 28.20 -7.58 -28.64
C ASN A 194 28.79 -6.33 -29.30
N LEU A 195 29.83 -5.77 -28.67
CA LEU A 195 30.50 -4.51 -29.07
C LEU A 195 31.37 -4.65 -30.34
N GLY A 196 31.23 -5.74 -31.11
CA GLY A 196 32.15 -6.11 -32.20
C GLY A 196 31.54 -6.20 -33.59
N GLU A 197 30.25 -5.95 -33.77
CA GLU A 197 29.63 -5.98 -35.10
C GLU A 197 29.89 -4.64 -35.83
N CYS A 198 30.81 -4.68 -36.80
CA CYS A 198 31.07 -3.56 -37.68
C CYS A 198 30.09 -3.61 -38.86
N GLN A 199 29.23 -2.59 -38.98
CA GLN A 199 28.27 -2.48 -40.06
C GLN A 199 28.58 -1.24 -40.90
N GLU A 200 28.69 -1.42 -42.22
CA GLU A 200 28.76 -0.32 -43.17
C GLU A 200 27.33 0.11 -43.50
N ILE A 201 27.01 1.37 -43.21
CA ILE A 201 25.68 1.96 -43.39
C ILE A 201 25.81 3.32 -44.06
N ASP A 202 25.00 3.56 -45.08
CA ASP A 202 24.91 4.87 -45.74
C ASP A 202 24.17 5.85 -44.82
N LEU A 203 24.89 6.88 -44.37
CA LEU A 203 24.38 7.92 -43.47
C LEU A 203 24.56 9.31 -44.11
N SER A 204 23.65 10.21 -43.77
CA SER A 204 23.77 11.64 -44.09
C SER A 204 24.07 12.41 -42.81
N PHE A 205 25.18 13.16 -42.80
CA PHE A 205 25.58 13.97 -41.66
C PHE A 205 25.07 15.41 -41.82
N LEU A 206 24.55 15.96 -40.73
CA LEU A 206 24.14 17.36 -40.62
C LEU A 206 25.00 18.00 -39.53
N PHE A 207 25.66 19.11 -39.84
CA PHE A 207 26.36 19.93 -38.86
C PHE A 207 25.62 21.24 -38.67
N ALA A 208 25.32 21.60 -37.42
CA ALA A 208 24.61 22.83 -37.08
C ALA A 208 25.27 23.54 -35.90
N ASP A 209 25.34 24.87 -35.96
CA ASP A 209 25.98 25.72 -34.95
C ASP A 209 25.15 27.00 -34.70
N VAL A 210 25.20 27.52 -33.47
CA VAL A 210 24.49 28.72 -33.02
C VAL A 210 25.33 29.97 -33.31
N ARG A 211 24.84 30.79 -34.24
CA ARG A 211 25.51 32.06 -34.60
C ARG A 211 25.71 32.96 -33.38
N GLY A 212 26.96 33.38 -33.16
CA GLY A 212 27.32 34.34 -32.12
C GLY A 212 27.30 33.77 -30.70
N PHE A 213 27.27 32.45 -30.55
CA PHE A 213 27.27 31.79 -29.24
C PHE A 213 28.49 32.14 -28.38
N THR A 214 29.68 32.25 -28.98
CA THR A 214 30.90 32.64 -28.25
C THR A 214 30.74 33.98 -27.53
N ALA A 215 30.27 35.02 -28.22
CA ALA A 215 30.04 36.34 -27.63
C ALA A 215 28.92 36.31 -26.57
N PHE A 216 27.91 35.47 -26.75
CA PHE A 216 26.87 35.23 -25.76
C PHE A 216 27.43 34.56 -24.49
N ALA A 217 28.22 33.50 -24.64
CA ALA A 217 28.80 32.75 -23.53
C ALA A 217 29.80 33.58 -22.71
N GLU A 218 30.56 34.46 -23.35
CA GLU A 218 31.52 35.35 -22.70
C GLU A 218 30.86 36.47 -21.88
N SER A 219 29.60 36.80 -22.16
CA SER A 219 28.89 37.94 -21.55
C SER A 219 27.78 37.55 -20.57
N HIS A 220 27.48 36.25 -20.40
CA HIS A 220 26.38 35.75 -19.57
C HIS A 220 26.86 34.82 -18.46
N HIS A 221 26.05 34.70 -17.41
CA HIS A 221 26.36 33.81 -16.30
C HIS A 221 26.27 32.33 -16.75
N PRO A 222 27.18 31.43 -16.33
CA PRO A 222 27.21 30.04 -16.80
C PRO A 222 25.87 29.28 -16.67
N MET A 223 25.10 29.54 -15.61
CA MET A 223 23.76 28.94 -15.45
C MET A 223 22.77 29.39 -16.53
N GLU A 224 22.84 30.64 -16.97
CA GLU A 224 21.97 31.18 -18.02
C GLU A 224 22.40 30.65 -19.39
N VAL A 225 23.71 30.59 -19.65
CA VAL A 225 24.25 29.98 -20.87
C VAL A 225 23.79 28.53 -21.01
N MET A 226 23.91 27.74 -19.93
CA MET A 226 23.46 26.35 -19.91
C MET A 226 21.94 26.22 -20.07
N ALA A 227 21.16 27.11 -19.44
CA ALA A 227 19.69 27.09 -19.58
C ALA A 227 19.25 27.37 -21.03
N THR A 228 19.86 28.37 -21.68
CA THR A 228 19.59 28.72 -23.07
C THR A 228 20.03 27.61 -24.03
N LEU A 229 21.23 27.04 -23.80
CA LEU A 229 21.76 25.96 -24.62
C LEU A 229 20.88 24.71 -24.53
N ASN A 230 20.47 24.31 -23.31
CA ASN A 230 19.56 23.18 -23.11
C ASN A 230 18.20 23.39 -23.81
N ALA A 231 17.66 24.61 -23.77
CA ALA A 231 16.40 24.92 -24.47
C ALA A 231 16.55 24.86 -26.01
N TYR A 232 17.70 25.29 -26.54
CA TYR A 232 18.01 25.18 -27.96
C TYR A 232 18.14 23.71 -28.39
N PHE A 233 18.90 22.91 -27.63
CA PHE A 233 19.05 21.48 -27.90
C PHE A 233 17.73 20.71 -27.82
N ASP A 234 16.85 21.04 -26.88
CA ASP A 234 15.52 20.41 -26.80
C ASP A 234 14.70 20.65 -28.08
N LEU A 235 14.76 21.86 -28.65
CA LEU A 235 14.06 22.20 -29.89
C LEU A 235 14.69 21.49 -31.11
N GLN A 236 16.02 21.49 -31.18
CA GLN A 236 16.76 20.83 -32.25
C GLN A 236 16.54 19.31 -32.21
N PHE A 237 16.59 18.71 -31.03
CA PHE A 237 16.32 17.29 -30.82
C PHE A 237 14.90 16.91 -31.23
N GLN A 238 13.90 17.73 -30.89
CA GLN A 238 12.53 17.50 -31.37
C GLN A 238 12.44 17.54 -32.90
N ALA A 239 13.10 18.50 -33.55
CA ALA A 239 13.12 18.60 -35.00
C ALA A 239 13.78 17.36 -35.65
N ILE A 240 14.95 16.95 -35.17
CA ILE A 240 15.68 15.76 -35.66
C ILE A 240 14.83 14.49 -35.46
N ARG A 241 14.22 14.32 -34.28
CA ARG A 241 13.37 13.16 -33.97
C ARG A 241 12.11 13.09 -34.83
N ASN A 242 11.50 14.22 -35.18
CA ASN A 242 10.33 14.25 -36.07
C ASN A 242 10.66 13.77 -37.49
N HIS A 243 11.95 13.76 -37.86
CA HIS A 243 12.45 13.27 -39.14
C HIS A 243 13.24 11.96 -39.02
N SER A 244 13.07 11.23 -37.90
CA SER A 244 13.73 9.93 -37.66
C SER A 244 15.27 9.96 -37.66
N GLY A 245 15.89 11.13 -37.46
CA GLY A 245 17.33 11.23 -37.22
C GLY A 245 17.71 10.87 -35.78
N ASP A 246 19.01 10.61 -35.57
CA ASP A 246 19.63 10.44 -34.24
C ASP A 246 20.72 11.51 -34.09
N VAL A 247 21.00 11.91 -32.85
CA VAL A 247 22.12 12.81 -32.53
C VAL A 247 23.27 11.93 -32.04
N ASP A 248 24.43 12.05 -32.68
CA ASP A 248 25.60 11.23 -32.37
C ASP A 248 26.40 11.79 -31.20
N ASP A 249 26.77 13.08 -31.24
CA ASP A 249 27.52 13.74 -30.17
C ASP A 249 27.17 15.25 -30.07
N TYR A 250 27.51 15.87 -28.95
CA TYR A 250 27.40 17.31 -28.72
C TYR A 250 28.77 17.89 -28.39
N VAL A 251 29.27 18.83 -29.21
CA VAL A 251 30.54 19.52 -28.95
C VAL A 251 30.27 21.02 -28.86
N GLY A 252 29.96 21.50 -27.65
CA GLY A 252 29.74 22.93 -27.40
C GLY A 252 28.39 23.42 -27.97
N ASP A 253 28.43 24.30 -28.97
CA ASP A 253 27.30 24.80 -29.78
C ASP A 253 27.06 24.01 -31.06
N GLN A 254 27.94 23.03 -31.35
CA GLN A 254 27.89 22.20 -32.52
C GLN A 254 27.17 20.87 -32.26
N VAL A 255 26.27 20.50 -33.17
CA VAL A 255 25.62 19.18 -33.30
C VAL A 255 25.98 18.58 -34.64
#